data_AF-A0A0P9Q7W5-F1
#
_entry.id   AF-A0A0P9Q7W5-F1
#
_cell.length_a   1.000
_cell.length_b   1.000
_cell.length_c   1.000
_cell.angle_alpha   90.00
_cell.angle_beta   90.00
_cell.angle_gamma   90.00
#
_symmetry.space_group_name_H-M   'P 1'
#
loop_
_entity.id
_entity.type
_entity.pdbx_description
1 polymer ?
#
loop_
_entity_poly.entity_id
_entity_poly.type
_entity_poly.pdbx_seq_one_letter_code
_entity_poly.pdbx_strand_id
1 'polypeptide(L)' 'MHVRGRPPVARITRLIEAGIIKLVIDRVFPLTATGEAMHYVEKGTLGKVVIRIP' A
#
# COMPACT_ATOMS: atom_id res chain seq x y z
N MET A 1 24.86 -0.59 -12.88
CA MET A 1 23.91 -1.58 -12.30
C MET A 1 24.16 -1.66 -10.81
N HIS A 2 23.21 -1.23 -9.97
CA HIS A 2 23.39 -1.19 -8.52
C HIS A 2 22.25 -2.00 -7.86
N VAL A 3 22.42 -3.32 -7.79
CA VAL A 3 21.55 -4.17 -6.97
C VAL A 3 22.05 -4.07 -5.53
N ARG A 4 21.68 -3.00 -4.83
CA ARG A 4 21.74 -3.00 -3.37
C ARG A 4 20.68 -3.99 -2.89
N GLY A 5 21.08 -5.02 -2.15
CA GLY A 5 20.18 -6.00 -1.55
C GLY A 5 19.01 -5.31 -0.86
N ARG A 6 17.79 -5.81 -1.09
CA ARG A 6 16.56 -5.24 -0.54
C ARG A 6 16.73 -5.10 0.99
N PRO A 7 16.59 -3.90 1.58
CA PRO A 7 16.65 -3.77 3.03
C PRO A 7 15.60 -4.68 3.67
N PRO A 8 15.87 -5.28 4.86
CA PRO A 8 14.93 -6.17 5.50
C PRO A 8 13.59 -5.48 5.72
N VAL A 9 12.50 -6.10 5.25
CA VAL A 9 11.12 -5.60 5.43
C VAL A 9 10.83 -5.35 6.92
N ALA A 10 11.49 -6.08 7.80
CA ALA A 10 11.42 -5.97 9.26
C ALA A 10 11.63 -4.54 9.79
N ARG A 11 12.49 -3.71 9.18
CA ARG A 11 12.72 -2.35 9.71
C ARG A 11 11.50 -1.45 9.54
N ILE A 12 10.83 -1.52 8.39
CA ILE A 12 9.62 -0.71 8.13
C ILE A 12 8.46 -1.22 8.98
N THR A 13 8.31 -2.55 9.11
CA THR A 13 7.28 -3.15 9.98
C THR A 13 7.39 -2.66 11.41
N ARG A 14 8.59 -2.66 12.00
CA ARG A 14 8.82 -2.16 13.38
C ARG A 14 8.41 -0.70 13.56
N LEU A 15 8.62 0.15 12.55
CA LEU A 15 8.23 1.56 12.61
C LEU A 15 6.72 1.75 12.50
N ILE A 16 6.03 0.87 11.77
CA ILE A 16 4.56 0.84 11.70
C ILE A 16 3.99 0.34 13.03
N GLU A 17 4.51 -0.76 13.58
CA GLU A 17 4.11 -1.32 14.87
C GLU A 17 4.34 -0.34 16.02
N ALA A 18 5.45 0.41 16.01
CA ALA A 18 5.73 1.46 16.97
C ALA A 18 4.87 2.74 16.78
N GLY A 19 4.00 2.78 15.77
CA GLY A 19 3.14 3.93 15.46
C GLY A 19 3.87 5.16 14.90
N ILE A 20 5.17 5.04 14.62
CA ILE A 20 6.01 6.11 14.04
C ILE A 20 5.61 6.37 12.59
N ILE A 21 5.34 5.31 11.83
CA ILE A 21 4.78 5.41 10.48
C ILE A 21 3.30 5.06 10.53
N LYS A 22 2.45 6.05 10.24
CA LYS A 22 1.00 5.83 10.09
C LYS A 22 0.68 5.42 8.66
N LEU A 23 0.15 4.20 8.49
CA LEU A 23 -0.41 3.76 7.21
C LEU A 23 -1.76 4.45 7.00
N VAL A 24 -1.89 5.22 5.93
CA VAL A 24 -3.17 5.84 5.53
C VAL A 24 -3.78 4.99 4.43
N ILE A 25 -4.94 4.39 4.69
CA ILE A 25 -5.74 3.71 3.67
C ILE A 25 -6.69 4.75 3.10
N ASP A 26 -6.61 4.97 1.80
CA ASP A 26 -7.49 5.90 1.08
C ASP A 26 -8.81 5.21 0.74
N ARG A 27 -8.73 4.04 0.09
CA ARG A 27 -9.91 3.29 -0.35
C ARG A 27 -9.66 1.79 -0.39
N VAL A 28 -10.70 1.02 -0.13
CA VAL A 28 -10.69 -0.45 -0.24
C VAL A 28 -11.69 -0.88 -1.31
N PHE A 29 -11.25 -1.70 -2.26
CA PHE A 29 -12.07 -2.27 -3.32
C PHE A 29 -12.17 -3.79 -3.15
N PRO A 30 -13.30 -4.43 -3.50
CA PRO A 30 -13.35 -5.88 -3.64
C PRO A 30 -12.49 -6.35 -4.82
N LEU A 31 -12.05 -7.62 -4.80
CA LEU A 31 -11.28 -8.22 -5.90
C LEU A 31 -11.97 -8.06 -7.27
N THR A 32 -13.31 -8.16 -7.30
CA THR A 32 -14.11 -7.99 -8.52
C THR A 32 -14.07 -6.58 -9.11
N ALA A 33 -13.63 -5.57 -8.36
CA ALA A 33 -13.57 -4.17 -8.78
C ALA A 33 -12.13 -3.66 -8.97
N THR A 34 -11.24 -4.52 -9.46
CA THR A 34 -9.82 -4.17 -9.66
C THR A 34 -9.65 -3.09 -10.75
N GLY A 35 -10.48 -3.11 -11.81
CA GLY A 35 -10.41 -2.08 -12.87
C GLY A 35 -10.77 -0.68 -12.35
N GLU A 36 -11.81 -0.60 -11.52
CA GLU A 36 -12.24 0.64 -10.86
C GLU A 36 -11.19 1.14 -9.87
N ALA A 37 -10.52 0.23 -9.17
CA ALA A 37 -9.41 0.58 -8.30
C ALA A 37 -8.25 1.22 -9.09
N MET A 38 -7.92 0.70 -10.27
CA MET A 38 -6.89 1.29 -11.14
C MET A 38 -7.29 2.67 -11.63
N HIS A 39 -8.53 2.84 -12.11
CA HIS A 39 -9.03 4.17 -12.50
C HIS A 39 -9.09 5.17 -11.33
N TYR A 40 -9.34 4.70 -10.11
CA TYR A 40 -9.26 5.55 -8.92
C TYR A 40 -7.83 6.03 -8.67
N VAL A 41 -6.84 5.13 -8.81
CA VAL A 41 -5.42 5.47 -8.67
C VAL A 41 -4.97 6.49 -9.71
N GLU A 42 -5.40 6.34 -10.96
CA GLU A 42 -5.08 7.26 -12.06
C GLU A 42 -5.55 8.70 -11.80
N LYS A 43 -6.64 8.86 -11.05
CA LYS A 43 -7.18 10.18 -10.66
C LYS A 43 -6.41 10.85 -9.51
N GLY A 44 -5.49 10.11 -8.88
CA GLY A 44 -4.75 10.54 -7.70
C GLY A 44 -5.32 9.98 -6.40
N THR A 45 -4.43 9.71 -5.45
CA THR A 45 -4.77 9.12 -4.14
C THR A 45 -3.95 9.82 -3.06
N LEU A 46 -4.52 9.93 -1.87
CA LEU A 46 -3.85 10.51 -0.69
C LEU A 46 -3.28 9.43 0.24
N GLY A 47 -3.43 8.16 -0.13
CA GLY A 47 -2.99 7.01 0.66
C GLY A 47 -3.00 5.72 -0.14
N LYS A 48 -2.93 4.59 0.57
CA LYS A 48 -2.91 3.27 -0.05
C LYS A 48 -4.31 2.85 -0.50
N VAL A 49 -4.42 2.40 -1.74
CA VAL A 49 -5.59 1.67 -2.25
C VAL A 49 -5.39 0.17 -2.00
N VAL A 50 -6.38 -0.48 -1.42
CA VAL A 50 -6.31 -1.90 -1.03
C VAL A 50 -7.36 -2.70 -1.78
N ILE A 51 -6.95 -3.83 -2.36
CA ILE A 51 -7.88 -4.83 -2.85
C ILE A 51 -8.12 -5.86 -1.73
N ARG A 52 -9.38 -6.01 -1.31
CA ARG A 52 -9.78 -7.03 -0.35
C ARG A 52 -10.14 -8.32 -1.06
N ILE A 53 -9.43 -9.38 -0.69
CA ILE A 53 -9.73 -10.76 -1.05
C ILE A 53 -10.54 -11.34 0.13
N PRO A 54 -11.67 -12.05 -0.10
CA PRO A 54 -12.38 -12.75 0.95
C PRO A 54 -11.51 -13.79 1.66
#